data_AF-A0A1F8F459-F1
#
_entry.id   AF-A0A1F8F459-F1
#
_cell.length_a   1.000
_cell.length_b   1.000
_cell.length_c   1.000
_cell.angle_alpha   90.00
_cell.angle_beta   90.00
_cell.angle_gamma   90.00
#
_symmetry.space_group_name_H-M   'P 1'
#
loop_
_entity.id
_entity.type
_entity.pdbx_description
1 polymer ?
#
loop_
_entity_poly.entity_id
_entity_poly.type
_entity_poly.pdbx_seq_one_letter_code
_entity_poly.pdbx_strand_id
1 'polypeptide(L)'
;MLKRNSKQKTHRQKGSVIIFTVLILGTMLAISLTLAEIYLPKIRVIRDAGAGSVGAIYAADSAIEWCIYINRGYPALAQPVMSNGASYTLTPADCAPVPLNNTAVGTFRGISRSLQVITE
;
A
#
# COMPACT_ATOMS: atom_id res chain seq x y z
N MET A 1 -10.11 -22.84 80.73
CA MET A 1 -10.49 -22.04 79.53
C MET A 1 -9.21 -21.66 78.79
N LEU A 2 -8.76 -22.48 77.82
CA LEU A 2 -7.49 -22.28 77.11
C LEU A 2 -7.76 -21.73 75.70
N LYS A 3 -7.30 -20.50 75.47
CA LYS A 3 -7.49 -19.75 74.22
C LYS A 3 -6.43 -20.20 73.20
N ARG A 4 -6.83 -20.99 72.19
CA ARG A 4 -5.96 -21.45 71.11
C ARG A 4 -5.78 -20.32 70.09
N ASN A 5 -4.56 -19.80 69.97
CA ASN A 5 -4.21 -18.71 69.06
C ASN A 5 -3.57 -19.30 67.79
N SER A 6 -4.34 -19.43 66.70
CA SER A 6 -3.83 -19.92 65.42
C SER A 6 -3.31 -18.75 64.57
N LYS A 7 -2.00 -18.46 64.68
CA LYS A 7 -1.31 -17.60 63.70
C LYS A 7 -1.18 -18.36 62.37
N GLN A 8 -2.09 -18.08 61.45
CA GLN A 8 -2.08 -18.62 60.10
C GLN A 8 -0.96 -17.91 59.28
N LYS A 9 0.10 -18.64 58.94
CA LYS A 9 1.25 -18.12 58.16
C LYS A 9 0.88 -17.95 56.69
N THR A 10 0.52 -16.74 56.28
CA THR A 10 0.40 -16.31 54.87
C THR A 10 1.78 -15.92 54.31
N HIS A 11 2.61 -16.90 53.94
CA HIS A 11 3.96 -16.61 53.40
C HIS A 11 4.29 -17.27 52.04
N ARG A 12 3.29 -17.80 51.33
CA ARG A 12 3.48 -18.54 50.05
C ARG A 12 2.89 -17.89 48.78
N GLN A 13 2.26 -16.72 48.87
CA GLN A 13 1.55 -16.12 47.72
C GLN A 13 2.34 -15.07 46.92
N LYS A 14 3.48 -14.59 47.43
CA LYS A 14 4.23 -13.48 46.79
C LYS A 14 4.92 -13.88 45.48
N GLY A 15 5.35 -15.13 45.34
CA GLY A 15 6.01 -15.61 44.11
C GLY A 15 5.04 -15.85 42.94
N SER A 16 3.81 -16.28 43.25
CA SER A 16 2.77 -16.57 42.24
C SER A 16 2.33 -15.29 41.51
N VAL A 17 2.23 -14.16 42.22
CA VAL A 17 1.85 -12.87 41.64
C VAL A 17 2.81 -12.44 40.52
N ILE A 18 4.11 -12.63 40.70
CA ILE A 18 5.11 -12.24 39.68
C ILE A 18 4.91 -13.06 38.40
N ILE A 19 4.68 -14.37 38.53
CA ILE A 19 4.44 -15.27 37.39
C ILE A 19 3.18 -14.83 36.63
N PHE A 20 2.09 -14.51 37.36
CA PHE A 20 0.86 -14.01 36.74
C PHE A 20 1.07 -12.69 36.00
N THR A 21 1.83 -11.75 36.58
CA THR A 21 2.11 -10.47 35.90
C THR A 21 2.92 -10.65 34.62
N VAL A 22 3.93 -11.53 34.62
CA VAL A 22 4.74 -11.82 33.43
C VAL A 22 3.91 -12.51 32.35
N LEU A 23 3.03 -13.43 32.74
CA LEU A 23 2.09 -14.08 31.81
C LEU A 23 1.16 -13.05 31.14
N ILE A 24 0.57 -12.14 31.93
CA ILE A 24 -0.33 -11.10 31.41
C ILE A 24 0.43 -10.12 30.50
N LEU A 25 1.64 -9.71 30.89
CA LEU A 25 2.47 -8.85 30.04
C LEU A 25 2.87 -9.54 28.73
N GLY A 26 3.19 -10.84 28.80
CA GLY A 26 3.51 -11.64 27.62
C GLY A 26 2.34 -11.75 26.66
N THR A 27 1.11 -11.97 27.16
CA THR A 27 -0.07 -12.02 26.30
C THR A 27 -0.40 -10.66 25.72
N MET A 28 -0.28 -9.57 26.49
CA MET A 28 -0.47 -8.22 25.96
C MET A 28 0.53 -7.88 24.85
N LEU A 29 1.80 -8.25 25.02
CA LEU A 29 2.83 -8.06 23.99
C LEU A 29 2.49 -8.86 22.72
N ALA A 30 2.11 -10.13 22.87
CA ALA A 30 1.72 -10.98 21.74
C ALA A 30 0.52 -10.40 20.96
N ILE A 31 -0.49 -9.87 21.66
CA ILE A 31 -1.65 -9.20 21.03
C ILE A 31 -1.20 -7.94 20.28
N SER A 32 -0.29 -7.15 20.84
CA SER A 32 0.18 -5.92 20.16
C SER A 32 0.96 -6.21 18.87
N LEU A 33 1.80 -7.25 18.86
CA LEU A 33 2.57 -7.65 17.69
C LEU A 33 1.67 -8.20 16.58
N THR A 34 0.67 -9.03 16.93
CA THR A 34 -0.29 -9.55 15.95
C THR A 34 -1.13 -8.44 15.32
N LEU A 35 -1.53 -7.42 16.10
CA LEU A 35 -2.20 -6.23 15.56
C LEU A 35 -1.27 -5.44 14.64
N ALA A 36 0.00 -5.25 15.00
CA ALA A 36 0.96 -4.53 14.17
C ALA A 36 1.15 -5.19 12.79
N GLU A 37 1.23 -6.52 12.75
CA GLU A 37 1.31 -7.27 11.49
C GLU A 37 0.07 -7.10 10.60
N ILE A 38 -1.12 -6.94 11.18
CA ILE A 38 -2.36 -6.71 10.43
C ILE A 38 -2.43 -5.26 9.89
N TYR A 39 -2.00 -4.27 10.68
CA TYR A 39 -2.17 -2.86 10.31
C TYR A 39 -1.09 -2.33 9.37
N LEU A 40 0.16 -2.79 9.49
CA LEU A 40 1.27 -2.30 8.65
C LEU A 40 1.02 -2.52 7.13
N PRO A 41 0.53 -3.67 6.65
CA PRO A 41 0.17 -3.87 5.26
C PRO A 41 -0.95 -2.93 4.81
N LYS A 42 -1.96 -2.71 5.65
CA LYS A 42 -3.10 -1.83 5.33
C LYS A 42 -2.66 -0.38 5.08
N ILE A 43 -1.70 0.13 5.86
CA ILE A 43 -1.14 1.47 5.67
C ILE A 43 -0.39 1.58 4.32
N ARG A 44 0.37 0.55 3.95
CA ARG A 44 1.06 0.51 2.64
C ARG A 44 0.05 0.50 1.50
N VAL A 45 -1.00 -0.31 1.59
CA VAL A 45 -2.06 -0.36 0.58
C VAL A 45 -2.74 1.00 0.42
N ILE A 46 -3.05 1.71 1.51
CA ILE A 46 -3.66 3.06 1.42
C ILE A 46 -2.74 4.05 0.71
N ARG A 47 -1.43 4.03 1.00
CA ARG A 47 -0.47 4.92 0.37
C ARG A 47 -0.27 4.60 -1.12
N ASP A 48 -0.16 3.32 -1.43
CA ASP A 48 0.14 2.83 -2.76
C ASP A 48 -1.11 2.91 -3.67
N ALA A 49 -2.31 2.64 -3.15
CA ALA A 49 -3.59 2.79 -3.86
C ALA A 49 -4.11 4.24 -3.87
N GLY A 50 -3.68 5.08 -2.93
CA GLY A 50 -4.07 6.48 -2.84
C GLY A 50 -3.25 7.37 -3.78
N ALA A 51 -2.58 8.38 -3.21
CA ALA A 51 -1.89 9.42 -3.97
C ALA A 51 -0.81 8.89 -4.95
N GLY A 52 -0.18 7.75 -4.64
CA GLY A 52 0.78 7.09 -5.53
C GLY A 52 0.13 6.57 -6.81
N SER A 53 -0.91 5.73 -6.67
CA SER A 53 -1.63 5.15 -7.81
C SER A 53 -2.31 6.20 -8.67
N VAL A 54 -2.90 7.25 -8.08
CA VAL A 54 -3.61 8.27 -8.87
C VAL A 54 -2.64 9.03 -9.78
N GLY A 55 -1.46 9.40 -9.27
CA GLY A 55 -0.43 10.04 -10.08
C GLY A 55 0.12 9.14 -11.19
N ALA A 56 0.28 7.84 -10.90
CA ALA A 56 0.70 6.86 -11.89
C ALA A 56 -0.36 6.63 -12.99
N ILE A 57 -1.64 6.51 -12.62
CA ILE A 57 -2.75 6.37 -13.59
C ILE A 57 -2.87 7.63 -14.42
N TYR A 58 -2.82 8.82 -13.81
CA TYR A 58 -2.87 10.09 -14.52
C TYR A 58 -1.82 10.18 -15.64
N ALA A 59 -0.58 9.75 -15.37
CA ALA A 59 0.48 9.75 -16.37
C ALA A 59 0.26 8.70 -17.47
N ALA A 60 -0.19 7.50 -17.11
CA ALA A 60 -0.50 6.44 -18.08
C ALA A 60 -1.67 6.84 -19.01
N ASP A 61 -2.72 7.41 -18.43
CA ASP A 61 -3.97 7.76 -19.12
C ASP A 61 -3.72 8.91 -20.12
N SER A 62 -3.04 9.95 -19.66
CA SER A 62 -2.65 11.08 -20.52
C SER A 62 -1.79 10.64 -21.72
N ALA A 63 -0.92 9.65 -21.55
CA ALA A 63 -0.09 9.12 -22.61
C ALA A 63 -0.90 8.29 -23.63
N ILE A 64 -1.87 7.49 -23.17
CA ILE A 64 -2.79 6.73 -24.04
C ILE A 64 -3.71 7.66 -24.82
N GLU A 65 -4.28 8.68 -24.17
CA GLU A 65 -5.14 9.66 -24.84
C GLU A 65 -4.38 10.42 -25.94
N TRP A 66 -3.10 10.75 -25.70
CA TRP A 66 -2.24 11.31 -26.74
C TRP A 66 -2.06 10.33 -27.92
N CYS A 67 -1.91 9.04 -27.65
CA CYS A 67 -1.84 8.03 -28.71
C CYS A 67 -3.14 7.93 -29.51
N ILE A 68 -4.29 7.92 -28.86
CA ILE A 68 -5.60 7.90 -29.53
C ILE A 68 -5.76 9.16 -30.39
N TYR A 69 -5.36 10.32 -29.88
CA TYR A 69 -5.42 11.58 -30.61
C TYR A 69 -4.58 11.55 -31.89
N ILE A 70 -3.34 11.06 -31.82
CA ILE A 70 -2.47 10.93 -33.00
C ILE A 70 -3.04 9.92 -33.99
N ASN A 71 -3.52 8.78 -33.50
CA ASN A 71 -4.06 7.70 -34.33
C ASN A 71 -5.29 8.15 -35.14
N ARG A 72 -6.09 9.09 -34.61
CA ARG A 72 -7.22 9.71 -35.30
C ARG A 72 -6.82 10.67 -36.44
N GLY A 73 -5.53 10.92 -36.65
CA GLY A 73 -5.05 11.76 -37.75
C GLY A 73 -5.22 13.27 -37.53
N TYR A 74 -5.38 13.70 -36.27
CA TYR A 74 -5.37 15.10 -35.90
C TYR A 74 -3.96 15.72 -36.06
N PRO A 75 -3.84 17.06 -36.16
CA PRO A 75 -2.53 17.71 -36.28
C PRO A 75 -1.57 17.27 -35.18
N ALA A 76 -0.29 17.10 -35.53
CA ALA A 76 0.73 16.61 -34.61
C ALA A 76 0.79 17.47 -33.34
N LEU A 77 0.50 16.85 -32.20
CA LEU A 77 0.60 17.45 -30.88
C LEU A 77 1.88 16.99 -30.20
N ALA A 78 2.55 17.91 -29.50
CA ALA A 78 3.68 17.55 -28.66
C ALA A 78 3.29 16.50 -27.61
N GLN A 79 4.26 15.65 -27.26
CA GLN A 79 4.05 14.59 -26.28
C GLN A 79 3.74 15.18 -24.89
N PRO A 80 2.80 14.60 -24.11
CA PRO A 80 2.44 15.13 -22.81
C PRO A 80 3.62 15.12 -21.82
N VAL A 81 3.86 16.25 -21.15
CA VAL A 81 4.85 16.35 -20.06
C VAL A 81 4.13 16.52 -18.74
N MET A 82 4.41 15.62 -17.79
CA MET A 82 3.75 15.63 -16.48
C MET A 82 4.40 16.68 -15.56
N SER A 83 3.62 17.64 -15.07
CA SER A 83 4.10 18.70 -14.17
C SER A 83 4.16 18.28 -12.69
N ASN A 84 3.55 17.15 -12.33
CA ASN A 84 3.45 16.66 -10.96
C ASN A 84 4.61 15.74 -10.54
N GLY A 85 5.62 15.55 -11.40
CA GLY A 85 6.75 14.63 -11.15
C GLY A 85 6.44 13.16 -11.41
N ALA A 86 5.31 12.85 -12.04
CA ALA A 86 5.07 11.53 -12.61
C ALA A 86 5.83 11.37 -13.94
N SER A 87 6.10 10.13 -14.32
CA SER A 87 6.65 9.78 -15.63
C SER A 87 5.81 8.69 -16.26
N TYR A 88 5.96 8.47 -17.56
CA TYR A 88 5.36 7.31 -18.21
C TYR A 88 6.32 6.73 -19.25
N THR A 89 6.10 5.47 -19.58
CA THR A 89 6.71 4.79 -20.71
C THR A 89 5.62 4.25 -21.64
N LEU A 90 5.83 4.37 -22.94
CA LEU A 90 4.90 3.91 -23.97
C LEU A 90 5.52 2.74 -24.73
N THR A 91 4.73 1.68 -24.93
CA THR A 91 5.13 0.47 -25.66
C THR A 91 3.99 0.07 -26.61
N PRO A 92 4.18 0.14 -27.94
CA PRO A 92 5.31 0.75 -28.63
C PRO A 92 5.42 2.27 -28.36
N ALA A 93 6.62 2.83 -28.53
CA ALA A 93 6.91 4.23 -28.19
C ALA A 93 6.19 5.22 -29.14
N ASP A 94 5.80 4.72 -30.30
CA ASP A 94 5.07 5.38 -31.35
C ASP A 94 3.58 4.99 -31.33
N CYS A 95 2.73 5.99 -31.48
CA CYS A 95 1.27 5.84 -31.56
C CYS A 95 0.77 5.66 -33.00
N ALA A 96 1.67 5.23 -33.89
CA ALA A 96 1.45 5.09 -35.32
C ALA A 96 0.70 3.81 -35.77
N PRO A 97 0.69 2.67 -35.05
CA PRO A 97 0.07 1.45 -35.59
C PRO A 97 -1.46 1.57 -35.68
N VAL A 98 -2.03 1.08 -36.78
CA VAL A 98 -3.47 0.89 -36.97
C VAL A 98 -3.69 -0.61 -37.27
N PRO A 99 -4.44 -1.35 -36.44
CA PRO A 99 -5.07 -0.92 -35.20
C PRO A 99 -4.08 -0.46 -34.11
N LEU A 100 -4.50 0.49 -33.28
CA LEU A 100 -3.74 0.97 -32.14
C LEU A 100 -3.63 -0.16 -31.11
N ASN A 101 -2.41 -0.49 -30.69
CA ASN A 101 -2.14 -1.47 -29.63
C ASN A 101 -1.00 -0.95 -28.75
N ASN A 102 -1.28 0.12 -28.02
CA ASN A 102 -0.31 0.80 -27.19
C ASN A 102 -0.59 0.53 -25.71
N THR A 103 0.49 0.27 -24.98
CA THR A 103 0.50 0.12 -23.53
C THR A 103 1.30 1.28 -22.95
N ALA A 104 0.70 2.04 -22.03
CA ALA A 104 1.39 3.07 -21.28
C ALA A 104 1.56 2.62 -19.82
N VAL A 105 2.76 2.76 -19.28
CA VAL A 105 3.07 2.52 -17.87
C VAL A 105 3.44 3.84 -17.23
N GLY A 106 2.53 4.41 -16.44
CA GLY A 106 2.78 5.59 -15.64
C GLY A 106 3.42 5.22 -14.31
N THR A 107 4.38 6.02 -13.85
CA THR A 107 5.13 5.82 -12.61
C THR A 107 5.14 7.10 -11.79
N PHE A 108 4.77 7.00 -10.51
CA PHE A 108 4.81 8.12 -9.57
C PHE A 108 5.19 7.64 -8.18
N ARG A 109 6.21 8.26 -7.58
CA ARG A 109 6.70 7.94 -6.22
C ARG A 109 6.96 6.43 -5.98
N GLY A 110 7.46 5.73 -6.99
CA GLY A 110 7.77 4.30 -6.94
C GLY A 110 6.58 3.36 -7.16
N ILE A 111 5.39 3.90 -7.46
CA ILE A 111 4.21 3.12 -7.84
C ILE A 111 4.03 3.22 -9.35
N SER A 112 3.86 2.07 -10.00
CA SER A 112 3.62 1.98 -11.44
C SER A 112 2.23 1.42 -11.73
N ARG A 113 1.54 1.99 -12.72
CA ARG A 113 0.23 1.54 -13.20
C ARG A 113 0.22 1.54 -14.72
N SER A 114 -0.33 0.48 -15.31
CA SER A 114 -0.38 0.30 -16.76
C SER A 114 -1.80 0.43 -17.28
N LEU A 115 -1.93 1.09 -18.43
CA LEU A 115 -3.16 1.14 -19.23
C LEU A 115 -2.82 0.68 -20.64
N GLN A 116 -3.72 -0.10 -21.23
CA GLN A 116 -3.58 -0.58 -22.60
C GLN A 116 -4.82 -0.18 -23.39
N VAL A 117 -4.59 0.29 -24.61
CA VAL A 117 -5.63 0.53 -25.60
C VAL A 117 -5.41 -0.40 -26.78
N ILE A 118 -6.48 -1.09 -27.17
CA ILE A 118 -6.53 -1.91 -28.38
C ILE A 118 -7.76 -1.43 -29.15
N THR A 119 -7.57 -0.93 -30.37
CA THR A 119 -8.68 -0.65 -31.29
C THR A 119 -8.80 -1.80 -32.27
N GLU A 120 -10.01 -2.09 -32.77
CA GLU A 120 -10.24 -3.08 -33.84
C GLU A 120 -10.27 -2.43 -35.22
#